data_AF-K4AG01-F1
#
_entry.id   AF-K4AG01-F1
#
_cell.length_a   1.000
_cell.length_b   1.000
_cell.length_c   1.000
_cell.angle_alpha   90.00
_cell.angle_beta   90.00
_cell.angle_gamma   90.00
#
_symmetry.space_group_name_H-M   'P 1'
#
loop_
_entity.id
_entity.type
_entity.pdbx_description
1 polymer ?
#
loop_
_entity_poly.entity_id
_entity_poly.type
_entity_poly.pdbx_seq_one_letter_code
_entity_poly.pdbx_strand_id
1 'polypeptide(L)'
;METEFQDGKQEVIEAWYMDDSQEDQRLPHHREPKEFIPLEKLSELGIISWRLNPDNWEKDENLKKIREARGYSYMDICDVCPEKLPNYEAKIKNFFEEHLHTDEEIRYCLEGSGYFDVRDENDKWIRVAVKKGGMIVLPAGMYHRFTLDTDNYIKVLVTLVLPCFY
;
A
#
# COMPACT_ATOMS: atom_id res chain seq x y z
N MET A 1 10.05 7.91 -14.87
CA MET A 1 9.03 6.87 -14.61
C MET A 1 8.23 7.13 -13.35
N GLU A 2 8.81 7.34 -12.17
CA GLU A 2 7.99 7.73 -11.00
C GLU A 2 7.28 9.06 -11.25
N THR A 3 7.94 10.06 -11.83
CA THR A 3 7.35 11.35 -12.20
C THR A 3 6.33 11.31 -13.35
N GLU A 4 6.19 10.16 -14.01
CA GLU A 4 5.17 9.94 -15.04
C GLU A 4 3.90 9.42 -14.35
N PHE A 5 2.71 9.85 -14.80
CA PHE A 5 1.42 9.43 -14.20
C PHE A 5 1.12 9.98 -12.80
N GLN A 6 1.58 11.21 -12.51
CA GLN A 6 1.40 11.88 -11.21
C GLN A 6 0.03 12.56 -11.03
N ASP A 7 -0.74 12.76 -12.09
CA ASP A 7 -1.98 13.55 -12.03
C ASP A 7 -3.06 12.87 -11.18
N GLY A 8 -3.51 13.58 -10.15
CA GLY A 8 -4.52 13.10 -9.19
C GLY A 8 -4.06 11.97 -8.27
N LYS A 9 -2.75 11.74 -8.07
CA LYS A 9 -2.27 10.71 -7.14
C LYS A 9 -2.80 10.91 -5.71
N GLN A 10 -2.96 12.16 -5.28
CA GLN A 10 -3.53 12.52 -3.98
C GLN A 10 -5.00 12.09 -3.82
N GLU A 11 -5.72 11.77 -4.91
CA GLU A 11 -7.10 11.26 -4.84
C GLU A 11 -7.15 9.80 -4.37
N VAL A 12 -6.06 9.05 -4.59
CA VAL A 12 -5.99 7.61 -4.31
C VAL A 12 -4.99 7.25 -3.23
N ILE A 13 -4.03 8.15 -2.92
CA ILE A 13 -3.02 7.96 -1.90
C ILE A 13 -2.87 9.24 -1.07
N GLU A 14 -3.05 9.12 0.24
CA GLU A 14 -2.87 10.19 1.23
C GLU A 14 -2.02 9.64 2.38
N ALA A 15 -1.20 10.48 3.01
CA ALA A 15 -0.42 10.07 4.17
C ALA A 15 -0.42 11.13 5.27
N TRP A 16 -0.30 10.68 6.52
CA TRP A 16 -0.24 11.54 7.70
C TRP A 16 0.46 10.85 8.86
N TYR A 17 0.94 11.63 9.83
CA TYR A 17 1.40 11.07 11.08
C TYR A 17 0.26 10.64 11.98
N MET A 18 0.44 9.50 12.65
CA MET A 18 -0.55 8.93 13.56
C MET A 18 -0.52 9.57 14.95
N ASP A 19 -1.68 9.60 15.61
CA ASP A 19 -1.78 9.76 17.07
C ASP A 19 -1.28 8.51 17.83
N ASP A 20 -1.17 8.63 19.15
CA ASP A 20 -0.70 7.56 20.04
C ASP A 20 -1.87 6.77 20.71
N SER A 21 -3.10 6.94 20.20
CA SER A 21 -4.26 6.30 20.81
C SER A 21 -4.26 4.78 20.57
N GLN A 22 -4.93 4.05 21.47
CA GLN A 22 -5.11 2.60 21.39
C GLN A 22 -6.54 2.24 20.95
N GLU A 23 -7.19 3.16 20.24
CA GLU A 23 -8.51 2.91 19.67
C GLU A 23 -8.44 1.90 18.52
N ASP A 24 -9.58 1.65 17.87
CA ASP A 24 -9.66 0.71 16.75
C ASP A 24 -8.70 1.14 15.63
N GLN A 25 -7.70 0.29 15.35
CA GLN A 25 -6.66 0.50 14.33
C GLN A 25 -7.18 0.90 12.95
N ARG A 26 -8.45 0.59 12.64
CA ARG A 26 -9.12 0.89 11.37
C ARG A 26 -9.59 2.35 11.27
N LEU A 27 -9.54 3.11 12.37
CA LEU A 27 -9.85 4.54 12.36
C LEU A 27 -8.70 5.34 11.73
N PRO A 28 -8.90 6.58 11.26
CA PRO A 28 -7.82 7.34 10.63
C PRO A 28 -6.62 7.64 11.54
N HIS A 29 -6.80 7.73 12.87
CA HIS A 29 -5.73 8.05 13.84
C HIS A 29 -4.97 9.34 13.51
N HIS A 30 -5.65 10.41 13.13
CA HIS A 30 -4.99 11.70 12.91
C HIS A 30 -4.55 12.34 14.24
N ARG A 31 -3.34 12.91 14.25
CA ARG A 31 -2.95 13.89 15.29
C ARG A 31 -3.88 15.10 15.31
N GLU A 32 -3.86 15.80 16.44
CA GLU A 32 -4.49 17.12 16.59
C GLU A 32 -3.40 18.17 16.89
N PRO A 33 -3.11 19.11 15.98
CA PRO A 33 -3.72 19.27 14.65
C PRO A 33 -3.27 18.19 13.65
N LYS A 34 -4.07 18.01 12.58
CA LYS A 34 -3.75 17.05 11.51
C LYS A 34 -2.40 17.38 10.86
N GLU A 35 -1.56 16.37 10.71
CA GLU A 35 -0.21 16.49 10.17
C GLU A 35 -0.07 15.60 8.92
N PHE A 36 -0.47 16.12 7.76
CA PHE A 36 -0.36 15.41 6.48
C PHE A 36 1.08 15.39 5.97
N ILE A 37 1.43 14.32 5.27
CA ILE A 37 2.75 14.09 4.69
C ILE A 37 2.66 14.23 3.18
N PRO A 38 3.43 15.15 2.56
CA PRO A 38 3.51 15.25 1.11
C PRO A 38 4.04 13.95 0.49
N LEU A 39 3.56 13.60 -0.70
CA LEU A 39 3.95 12.37 -1.37
C LEU A 39 5.45 12.32 -1.69
N GLU A 40 6.06 13.48 -1.89
CA GLU A 40 7.51 13.62 -2.10
C GLU A 40 8.30 13.11 -0.90
N LYS A 41 7.77 13.32 0.32
CA LYS A 41 8.39 12.81 1.55
C LYS A 41 8.28 11.29 1.66
N LEU A 42 7.22 10.69 1.12
CA LEU A 42 7.13 9.22 1.01
C LEU A 42 8.19 8.69 0.03
N SER A 43 8.40 9.37 -1.10
CA SER A 43 9.46 9.01 -2.05
C SER A 43 10.87 9.12 -1.42
N GLU A 44 11.11 10.09 -0.54
CA GLU A 44 12.37 10.18 0.23
C GLU A 44 12.59 8.96 1.16
N LEU A 45 11.51 8.35 1.67
CA LEU A 45 11.56 7.10 2.43
C LEU A 45 11.70 5.85 1.53
N GLY A 46 11.78 6.03 0.21
CA GLY A 46 11.84 4.95 -0.77
C GLY A 46 10.47 4.34 -1.11
N ILE A 47 9.37 4.91 -0.63
CA ILE A 47 8.01 4.47 -0.96
C ILE A 47 7.64 5.04 -2.31
N ILE A 48 7.37 4.16 -3.27
CA ILE A 48 6.99 4.55 -4.62
C ILE A 48 5.50 4.32 -4.78
N SER A 49 4.85 5.22 -5.51
CA SER A 49 3.41 5.15 -5.72
C SER A 49 3.01 5.57 -7.13
N TRP A 50 1.86 5.09 -7.59
CA TRP A 50 1.23 5.50 -8.86
C TRP A 50 -0.30 5.55 -8.72
N ARG A 51 -0.92 6.36 -9.57
CA ARG A 51 -2.34 6.24 -9.88
C ARG A 51 -2.50 5.55 -11.23
N LEU A 52 -3.32 4.51 -11.28
CA LEU A 52 -3.58 3.69 -12.47
C LEU A 52 -5.08 3.52 -12.69
N ASN A 53 -5.49 2.94 -13.82
CA ASN A 53 -6.90 2.67 -14.10
C ASN A 53 -7.30 1.25 -13.62
N PRO A 54 -7.97 1.11 -12.46
CA PRO A 54 -8.29 -0.19 -11.89
C PRO A 54 -9.36 -0.95 -12.68
N ASP A 55 -10.20 -0.26 -13.46
CA ASP A 55 -11.31 -0.89 -14.18
C ASP A 55 -10.87 -1.65 -15.44
N ASN A 56 -9.64 -1.40 -15.91
CA ASN A 56 -9.06 -2.06 -17.08
C ASN A 56 -7.60 -2.48 -16.83
N TRP A 57 -7.28 -2.85 -15.58
CA TRP A 57 -5.91 -3.15 -15.15
C TRP A 57 -5.22 -4.24 -15.99
N GLU A 58 -5.97 -5.24 -16.47
CA GLU A 58 -5.44 -6.34 -17.30
C GLU A 58 -4.82 -5.85 -18.63
N LYS A 59 -5.29 -4.71 -19.14
CA LYS A 59 -4.86 -4.10 -20.41
C LYS A 59 -4.27 -2.71 -20.20
N ASP A 60 -3.94 -2.34 -18.96
CA ASP A 60 -3.36 -1.04 -18.66
C ASP A 60 -1.88 -1.02 -19.09
N GLU A 61 -1.59 -0.28 -20.15
CA GLU A 61 -0.23 -0.11 -20.67
C GLU A 61 0.71 0.56 -19.65
N ASN A 62 0.19 1.36 -18.72
CA ASN A 62 1.00 1.97 -17.66
C ASN A 62 1.43 0.92 -16.63
N LEU A 63 0.50 0.05 -16.21
CA LEU A 63 0.83 -1.08 -15.35
C LEU A 63 1.87 -1.98 -16.02
N LYS A 64 1.70 -2.28 -17.31
CA LYS A 64 2.67 -3.06 -18.09
C LYS A 64 4.06 -2.42 -18.09
N LYS A 65 4.17 -1.12 -18.38
CA LYS A 65 5.46 -0.39 -18.37
C LYS A 65 6.13 -0.43 -16.99
N ILE A 66 5.36 -0.22 -15.91
CA ILE A 66 5.89 -0.28 -14.54
C ILE A 66 6.45 -1.69 -14.27
N ARG A 67 5.68 -2.73 -14.62
CA ARG A 67 6.09 -4.11 -14.40
C ARG A 67 7.34 -4.48 -15.19
N GLU A 68 7.42 -4.12 -16.46
CA GLU A 68 8.59 -4.37 -17.31
C GLU A 68 9.83 -3.64 -16.79
N ALA A 69 9.69 -2.37 -16.42
CA ALA A 69 10.81 -1.57 -15.90
C ALA A 69 11.32 -2.03 -14.54
N ARG A 70 10.47 -2.64 -13.72
CA ARG A 70 10.82 -3.11 -12.36
C ARG A 70 10.97 -4.62 -12.22
N GLY A 71 10.80 -5.38 -13.31
CA GLY A 71 10.96 -6.84 -13.30
C GLY A 71 9.84 -7.60 -12.58
N TYR A 72 8.64 -7.03 -12.50
CA TYR A 72 7.49 -7.63 -11.81
C TYR A 72 6.82 -8.73 -12.65
N SER A 73 7.31 -9.96 -12.49
CA SER A 73 6.95 -11.10 -13.33
C SER A 73 5.74 -11.89 -12.84
N TYR A 74 5.44 -11.87 -11.55
CA TYR A 74 4.31 -12.59 -10.96
C TYR A 74 3.17 -11.66 -10.61
N MET A 75 1.92 -12.10 -10.78
CA MET A 75 0.73 -11.38 -10.34
C MET A 75 -0.31 -12.35 -9.77
N ASP A 76 -0.99 -11.93 -8.72
CA ASP A 76 -2.15 -12.62 -8.15
C ASP A 76 -3.18 -11.60 -7.63
N ILE A 77 -4.42 -12.03 -7.42
CA ILE A 77 -5.48 -11.21 -6.83
C ILE A 77 -5.73 -11.66 -5.39
N CYS A 78 -5.73 -10.72 -4.46
CA CYS A 78 -6.08 -10.95 -3.07
C CYS A 78 -7.31 -10.11 -2.69
N ASP A 79 -8.41 -10.80 -2.37
CA ASP A 79 -9.60 -10.20 -1.76
C ASP A 79 -9.49 -10.33 -0.22
N VAL A 80 -9.42 -9.19 0.47
CA VAL A 80 -9.33 -9.12 1.93
C VAL A 80 -10.66 -8.61 2.47
N CYS A 81 -11.53 -9.53 2.85
CA CYS A 81 -12.71 -9.28 3.67
C CYS A 81 -13.08 -10.55 4.48
N PRO A 82 -13.90 -10.43 5.53
CA PRO A 82 -14.26 -11.56 6.40
C PRO A 82 -14.82 -12.77 5.64
N GLU A 83 -15.58 -12.56 4.58
CA GLU A 83 -16.29 -13.62 3.84
C GLU A 83 -15.41 -14.33 2.81
N LYS A 84 -14.41 -13.64 2.26
CA LYS A 84 -13.62 -14.14 1.12
C LYS A 84 -12.23 -14.62 1.50
N LEU A 85 -11.63 -14.08 2.56
CA LEU A 85 -10.26 -14.39 2.93
C LEU A 85 -10.20 -15.61 3.89
N PRO A 86 -9.59 -16.74 3.49
CA PRO A 86 -9.44 -17.88 4.39
C PRO A 86 -8.57 -17.53 5.59
N ASN A 87 -8.98 -17.99 6.79
CA ASN A 87 -8.33 -17.65 8.06
C ASN A 87 -8.23 -16.13 8.31
N TYR A 88 -9.26 -15.39 7.91
CA TYR A 88 -9.34 -13.92 7.99
C TYR A 88 -8.78 -13.34 9.29
N GLU A 89 -9.30 -13.75 10.45
CA GLU A 89 -8.90 -13.21 11.76
C GLU A 89 -7.39 -13.34 12.03
N ALA A 90 -6.83 -14.52 11.72
CA ALA A 90 -5.40 -14.76 11.90
C ALA A 90 -4.58 -13.94 10.90
N LYS A 91 -5.04 -13.81 9.65
CA LYS A 91 -4.34 -13.05 8.62
C LYS A 91 -4.34 -11.55 8.87
N ILE A 92 -5.48 -10.95 9.22
CA ILE A 92 -5.56 -9.52 9.54
C ILE A 92 -4.68 -9.19 10.74
N LYS A 93 -4.67 -10.07 11.76
CA LYS A 93 -3.75 -9.91 12.89
C LYS A 93 -2.29 -9.91 12.44
N ASN A 94 -1.89 -10.90 11.65
CA ASN A 94 -0.51 -10.98 11.15
C ASN A 94 -0.14 -9.81 10.24
N PHE A 95 -1.07 -9.32 9.43
CA PHE A 95 -0.83 -8.14 8.60
C PHE A 95 -0.60 -6.89 9.43
N PHE A 96 -1.25 -6.77 10.59
CA PHE A 96 -1.12 -5.61 11.47
C PHE A 96 0.04 -5.70 12.47
N GLU A 97 0.58 -6.88 12.71
CA GLU A 97 1.86 -7.02 13.43
C GLU A 97 2.97 -6.32 12.63
N GLU A 98 3.79 -5.50 13.28
CA GLU A 98 4.90 -4.81 12.61
C GLU A 98 5.92 -5.83 12.08
N HIS A 99 6.19 -5.77 10.78
CA HIS A 99 7.06 -6.72 10.09
C HIS A 99 7.84 -6.04 8.96
N LEU A 100 8.73 -6.82 8.33
CA LEU A 100 9.46 -6.41 7.14
C LEU A 100 9.57 -7.59 6.17
N HIS A 101 9.88 -7.27 4.91
CA HIS A 101 10.16 -8.24 3.87
C HIS A 101 11.57 -8.03 3.31
N THR A 102 12.20 -9.11 2.87
CA THR A 102 13.50 -9.08 2.17
C THR A 102 13.40 -8.56 0.74
N ASP A 103 12.18 -8.50 0.23
CA ASP A 103 11.82 -8.06 -1.11
C ASP A 103 10.81 -6.91 -1.00
N GLU A 104 10.55 -6.24 -2.12
CA GLU A 104 9.55 -5.17 -2.17
C GLU A 104 8.13 -5.71 -1.92
N GLU A 105 7.36 -4.98 -1.12
CA GLU A 105 5.93 -5.22 -0.99
C GLU A 105 5.17 -4.34 -1.98
N ILE A 106 4.60 -4.96 -3.02
CA ILE A 106 3.86 -4.25 -4.06
C ILE A 106 2.38 -4.57 -3.96
N ARG A 107 1.55 -3.52 -3.90
CA ARG A 107 0.09 -3.63 -3.81
C ARG A 107 -0.56 -2.62 -4.75
N TYR A 108 -1.41 -3.10 -5.64
CA TYR A 108 -2.25 -2.25 -6.48
C TYR A 108 -3.72 -2.44 -6.14
N CYS A 109 -4.34 -1.41 -5.57
CA CYS A 109 -5.72 -1.43 -5.10
C CYS A 109 -6.71 -1.35 -6.27
N LEU A 110 -7.44 -2.45 -6.50
CA LEU A 110 -8.45 -2.57 -7.55
C LEU A 110 -9.84 -2.17 -7.06
N GLU A 111 -10.16 -2.49 -5.80
CA GLU A 111 -11.42 -2.16 -5.13
C GLU A 111 -11.19 -1.92 -3.64
N GLY A 112 -12.06 -1.13 -3.00
CA GLY A 112 -11.98 -0.84 -1.56
C GLY A 112 -10.79 0.04 -1.18
N SER A 113 -10.32 -0.12 0.06
CA SER A 113 -9.25 0.70 0.64
C SER A 113 -8.65 0.09 1.92
N GLY A 114 -7.49 0.61 2.30
CA GLY A 114 -6.81 0.24 3.54
C GLY A 114 -5.63 1.15 3.86
N TYR A 115 -4.99 0.87 4.98
CA TYR A 115 -3.86 1.61 5.51
C TYR A 115 -2.59 0.76 5.52
N PHE A 116 -1.51 1.33 5.01
CA PHE A 116 -0.15 0.84 5.19
C PHE A 116 0.55 1.79 6.15
N ASP A 117 0.83 1.32 7.36
CA ASP A 117 1.59 2.11 8.32
C ASP A 117 3.08 1.79 8.14
N VAL A 118 3.92 2.81 8.10
CA VAL A 118 5.37 2.72 7.89
C VAL A 118 6.12 3.57 8.92
N ARG A 119 7.37 3.22 9.20
CA ARG A 119 8.25 4.03 10.07
C ARG A 119 8.98 5.11 9.29
N ASP A 120 9.04 6.32 9.85
CA ASP A 120 9.97 7.36 9.41
C ASP A 120 11.38 7.17 10.01
N GLU A 121 12.31 8.06 9.67
CA GLU A 121 13.70 8.04 10.17
C GLU A 121 13.81 8.24 11.70
N ASN A 122 12.75 8.71 12.36
CA ASN A 122 12.68 8.96 13.80
C ASN A 122 11.82 7.92 14.52
N ASP A 123 11.55 6.79 13.89
CA ASP A 123 10.72 5.70 14.41
C ASP A 123 9.26 6.12 14.73
N LYS A 124 8.72 7.10 13.98
CA LYS A 124 7.31 7.52 14.08
C LYS A 124 6.46 6.84 13.02
N TRP A 125 5.24 6.48 13.39
CA TRP A 125 4.26 5.93 12.46
C TRP A 125 3.71 6.98 11.52
N ILE A 126 3.84 6.68 10.22
CA ILE A 126 3.16 7.33 9.12
C ILE A 126 2.09 6.37 8.62
N ARG A 127 0.84 6.82 8.58
CA ARG A 127 -0.25 6.08 7.94
C ARG A 127 -0.37 6.49 6.49
N VAL A 128 -0.30 5.52 5.58
CA VAL A 128 -0.52 5.71 4.14
C VAL A 128 -1.85 5.07 3.76
N ALA A 129 -2.84 5.90 3.48
CA ALA A 129 -4.14 5.47 2.97
C ALA A 129 -4.06 5.19 1.48
N VAL A 130 -4.46 3.99 1.08
CA VAL A 130 -4.48 3.55 -0.31
C VAL A 130 -5.91 3.16 -0.68
N LYS A 131 -6.44 3.82 -1.72
CA LYS A 131 -7.79 3.62 -2.24
C LYS A 131 -7.73 3.03 -3.65
N LYS A 132 -8.89 2.59 -4.17
CA LYS A 132 -9.06 2.12 -5.56
C LYS A 132 -8.31 3.01 -6.56
N GLY A 133 -7.45 2.39 -7.38
CA GLY A 133 -6.59 3.05 -8.36
C GLY A 133 -5.18 3.40 -7.85
N GLY A 134 -4.95 3.35 -6.54
CA GLY A 134 -3.64 3.55 -5.94
C GLY A 134 -2.78 2.29 -6.00
N MET A 135 -1.58 2.41 -6.53
CA MET A 135 -0.51 1.41 -6.44
C MET A 135 0.58 1.93 -5.53
N ILE A 136 1.01 1.12 -4.56
CA ILE A 136 2.09 1.41 -3.62
C ILE A 136 3.15 0.31 -3.67
N VAL A 137 4.40 0.72 -3.51
CA VAL A 137 5.57 -0.15 -3.38
C VAL A 137 6.30 0.27 -2.10
N LEU A 138 6.37 -0.65 -1.14
CA LEU A 138 7.20 -0.50 0.05
C LEU A 138 8.57 -1.14 -0.23
N PRO A 139 9.68 -0.43 0.01
CA PRO A 139 11.01 -0.95 -0.26
C PRO A 139 11.37 -2.09 0.70
N ALA A 140 12.24 -2.99 0.24
CA ALA A 140 12.76 -4.08 1.05
C ALA A 140 13.40 -3.57 2.35
N GLY A 141 13.15 -4.27 3.46
CA GLY A 141 13.67 -3.94 4.79
C GLY A 141 12.93 -2.82 5.52
N MET A 142 11.91 -2.18 4.93
CA MET A 142 11.07 -1.20 5.63
C MET A 142 10.17 -1.91 6.65
N TYR A 143 10.19 -1.43 7.89
CA TYR A 143 9.19 -1.81 8.88
C TYR A 143 7.84 -1.22 8.51
N HIS A 144 6.85 -2.10 8.38
CA HIS A 144 5.50 -1.73 8.02
C HIS A 144 4.47 -2.69 8.62
N ARG A 145 3.21 -2.29 8.52
CA ARG A 145 2.04 -3.12 8.81
C ARG A 145 0.86 -2.68 7.96
N PHE A 146 -0.11 -3.56 7.80
CA PHE A 146 -1.33 -3.30 7.04
C PHE A 146 -2.57 -3.50 7.91
N THR A 147 -3.55 -2.61 7.74
CA THR A 147 -4.91 -2.81 8.24
C THR A 147 -5.92 -2.35 7.21
N LEU A 148 -7.11 -2.98 7.22
CA LEU A 148 -8.27 -2.40 6.57
C LEU A 148 -8.63 -1.07 7.26
N ASP A 149 -9.36 -0.22 6.55
CA ASP A 149 -10.09 0.88 7.17
C ASP A 149 -11.48 0.41 7.64
N THR A 150 -12.34 1.35 8.01
CA THR A 150 -13.69 1.05 8.52
C THR A 150 -14.61 0.39 7.50
N ASP A 151 -14.31 0.44 6.20
CA ASP A 151 -15.10 -0.20 5.16
C ASP A 151 -14.84 -1.71 5.07
N ASN A 152 -13.78 -2.20 5.74
CA ASN A 152 -13.46 -3.62 5.92
C ASN A 152 -13.35 -4.42 4.61
N TYR A 153 -12.95 -3.77 3.52
CA TYR A 153 -12.76 -4.42 2.24
C TYR A 153 -11.63 -3.77 1.46
N ILE A 154 -10.69 -4.60 0.99
CA ILE A 154 -9.79 -4.24 -0.09
C ILE A 154 -9.62 -5.42 -1.03
N LYS A 155 -9.53 -5.14 -2.32
CA LYS A 155 -9.09 -6.09 -3.35
C LYS A 155 -7.85 -5.54 -4.01
N VAL A 156 -6.77 -6.30 -3.93
CA VAL A 156 -5.47 -5.87 -4.45
C VAL A 156 -4.94 -6.85 -5.48
N LEU A 157 -4.33 -6.31 -6.53
CA LEU A 157 -3.37 -7.05 -7.33
C LEU A 157 -2.05 -7.06 -6.56
N VAL A 158 -1.57 -8.26 -6.23
CA VAL A 158 -0.26 -8.51 -5.62
C VAL A 158 0.71 -8.84 -6.74
N THR A 159 1.89 -8.24 -6.74
CA THR A 159 2.94 -8.57 -7.71
C THR A 159 4.30 -8.68 -7.04
N LEU A 160 5.15 -9.55 -7.58
CA LEU A 160 6.47 -9.86 -7.03
C LEU A 160 7.51 -9.96 -8.14
N VAL A 161 8.75 -9.65 -7.80
CA VAL A 161 9.92 -10.04 -8.60
C VAL A 161 10.18 -11.51 -8.30
N LEU A 162 9.99 -12.40 -9.28
CA LEU A 162 10.45 -13.77 -9.11
C LEU A 162 11.97 -13.82 -9.31
N PRO A 163 12.71 -14.60 -8.52
CA PRO A 163 14.11 -14.85 -8.82
C PRO A 163 14.19 -15.45 -10.23
N CYS A 164 14.98 -14.81 -11.10
CA CYS A 164 15.44 -15.46 -12.32
C CYS A 164 16.30 -16.64 -11.89
N PHE A 165 15.75 -17.85 -11.91
CA PHE A 165 16.55 -19.06 -11.85
C PHE A 165 17.34 -19.15 -13.16
N TYR A 166 18.63 -18.85 -13.10
CA TYR A 166 19.61 -19.13 -14.16
C TYR A 166 20.05 -20.58 -14.11
#